data_AF-A0A8H2VCT5-F1
#
_entry.id   AF-A0A8H2VCT5-F1
#
_cell.length_a   1.000
_cell.length_b   1.000
_cell.length_c   1.000
_cell.angle_alpha   90.00
_cell.angle_beta   90.00
_cell.angle_gamma   90.00
#
_symmetry.space_group_name_H-M   'P 1'
#
loop_
_entity.id
_entity.type
_entity.pdbx_description
1 polymer ?
#
loop_
_entity_poly.entity_id
_entity_poly.type
_entity_poly.pdbx_seq_one_letter_code
_entity_poly.pdbx_strand_id
1 'polypeptide(L)'
;MGILSFFQTHIIGHNVQVSKWSPYIWFNFARSICKVVLFVYFYYVTYFLHILLVKKINSKLFLKYRRMYINFWKSIPICGIYKIKLLDDSVQFLMEFIIPRLQNLLIVWELFFNVTVTNQLFGNNETVPILFSENSEEFRTIENNILVTTLIISNHRAVTDYILIYHIIYDQLRSKKETFSMITILKQLWFENDISVCNDLLQVRFIGWGNIFKLIKVEVLKDIIMKDENFKIASKDVLNFLKRNGNNVLIIFPEVNILTTELGMMQRKINEKYSPFVSNFYNVLYPRFNTFVNTIGAFKEFYPKKESKSYTKKSIFHRGKLFKATDSLNKKVTTKLNTGVSSDNWVVNGGCQYSELPKDTVMLNQYMYDFTIIYYRMKYTDCGHDHDNGNLQVHDGIQLEQVAPSLVELMYNNISTVADPIIIMVDIRKHELPYLMDLKPKKLEKWLELQWLNKEQLIKTNDCKVVLK
;
A
#
# COMPACT_ATOMS: atom_id res chain seq x y z
N MET A 1 -6.71 11.88 -19.88
CA MET A 1 -6.05 10.77 -20.59
C MET A 1 -7.08 9.69 -20.93
N GLY A 2 -7.03 9.11 -22.13
CA GLY A 2 -7.89 7.98 -22.47
C GLY A 2 -7.40 6.69 -21.82
N ILE A 3 -8.31 5.73 -21.60
CA ILE A 3 -7.96 4.39 -21.07
C ILE A 3 -6.88 3.74 -21.95
N LEU A 4 -7.00 3.88 -23.27
CA LEU A 4 -6.07 3.28 -24.22
C LEU A 4 -4.65 3.85 -24.12
N SER A 5 -4.51 5.17 -23.91
CA SER A 5 -3.21 5.80 -23.65
C SER A 5 -2.61 5.33 -22.31
N PHE A 6 -3.43 5.13 -21.27
CA PHE A 6 -2.94 4.61 -19.99
C PHE A 6 -2.36 3.19 -20.12
N PHE A 7 -3.08 2.30 -20.80
CA PHE A 7 -2.61 0.93 -21.06
C PHE A 7 -1.35 0.94 -21.92
N GLN A 8 -1.29 1.79 -22.94
CA GLN A 8 -0.12 1.88 -23.82
C GLN A 8 1.11 2.38 -23.06
N THR A 9 0.98 3.38 -22.20
CA THR A 9 2.11 3.98 -21.48
C THR A 9 2.57 3.15 -20.28
N HIS A 10 1.64 2.67 -19.43
CA HIS A 10 2.00 2.04 -18.15
C HIS A 10 2.03 0.51 -18.18
N ILE A 11 1.31 -0.12 -19.10
CA ILE A 11 1.24 -1.59 -19.17
C ILE A 11 2.16 -2.11 -20.25
N ILE A 12 2.03 -1.62 -21.50
CA ILE A 12 2.82 -2.09 -22.63
C ILE A 12 4.17 -1.36 -22.71
N GLY A 13 4.18 -0.04 -22.60
CA GLY A 13 5.37 0.80 -22.77
C GLY A 13 5.58 1.21 -24.23
N HIS A 14 6.14 2.41 -24.43
CA HIS A 14 6.32 2.98 -25.78
C HIS A 14 7.48 2.35 -26.56
N ASN A 15 8.44 1.72 -25.88
CA ASN A 15 9.66 1.19 -26.50
C ASN A 15 9.62 -0.32 -26.75
N VAL A 16 8.51 -0.99 -26.40
CA VAL A 16 8.38 -2.43 -26.60
C VAL A 16 8.00 -2.73 -28.04
N GLN A 17 9.00 -3.10 -28.85
CA GLN A 17 8.79 -3.58 -30.21
C GLN A 17 8.38 -5.06 -30.18
N VAL A 18 7.11 -5.32 -29.87
CA VAL A 18 6.51 -6.66 -29.77
C VAL A 18 6.73 -7.49 -31.06
N SER A 19 6.84 -6.83 -32.22
CA SER A 19 7.11 -7.48 -33.51
C SER A 19 8.49 -8.13 -33.63
N LYS A 20 9.46 -7.74 -32.78
CA LYS A 20 10.83 -8.30 -32.79
C LYS A 20 11.02 -9.45 -31.79
N TRP A 21 9.97 -9.87 -31.11
CA TRP A 21 10.07 -10.91 -30.08
C TRP A 21 10.32 -12.29 -30.71
N SER A 22 11.31 -13.01 -30.18
CA SER A 22 11.53 -14.40 -30.56
C SER A 22 10.38 -15.30 -30.07
N PRO A 23 10.15 -16.46 -30.72
CA PRO A 23 9.11 -17.39 -30.28
C PRO A 23 9.25 -17.85 -28.82
N TYR A 24 10.48 -17.94 -28.32
CA TYR A 24 10.78 -18.29 -26.93
C TYR A 24 10.25 -17.24 -25.93
N ILE A 25 10.44 -15.96 -26.27
CA ILE A 25 9.98 -14.83 -25.47
C ILE A 25 8.47 -14.80 -25.43
N TRP A 26 7.83 -14.99 -26.60
CA TRP A 26 6.38 -15.10 -26.71
C TRP A 26 5.81 -16.21 -25.83
N PHE A 27 6.45 -17.39 -25.84
CA PHE A 27 6.04 -18.51 -25.01
C PHE A 27 6.15 -18.21 -23.51
N ASN A 28 7.28 -17.63 -23.06
CA ASN A 28 7.47 -17.27 -21.65
C ASN A 28 6.51 -16.17 -21.18
N PHE A 29 6.24 -15.19 -22.03
CA PHE A 29 5.28 -14.14 -21.77
C PHE A 29 3.86 -14.69 -21.66
N ALA A 30 3.43 -15.50 -22.63
CA ALA A 30 2.12 -16.15 -22.63
C ALA A 30 1.94 -17.06 -21.40
N ARG A 31 2.97 -17.83 -21.04
CA ARG A 31 2.99 -18.64 -19.82
C ARG A 31 2.84 -17.78 -18.57
N SER A 32 3.50 -16.63 -18.53
CA SER A 32 3.45 -15.73 -17.37
C SER A 32 2.08 -15.09 -17.19
N ILE A 33 1.47 -14.60 -18.27
CA ILE A 33 0.10 -14.10 -18.27
C ILE A 33 -0.88 -15.20 -17.89
N CYS A 34 -0.74 -16.40 -18.45
CA CYS A 34 -1.63 -17.52 -18.17
C CYS A 34 -1.67 -17.85 -16.66
N LYS A 35 -0.52 -17.84 -15.97
CA LYS A 35 -0.47 -18.01 -14.51
C LYS A 35 -1.28 -16.95 -13.77
N VAL A 36 -1.10 -15.68 -14.13
CA VAL A 36 -1.79 -14.54 -13.50
C VAL A 36 -3.30 -14.65 -13.72
N VAL A 37 -3.73 -14.92 -14.96
CA VAL A 37 -5.14 -15.10 -15.32
C VAL A 37 -5.77 -16.27 -14.57
N LEU A 38 -5.03 -17.36 -14.40
CA LEU A 38 -5.48 -18.55 -13.69
C LEU A 38 -5.71 -18.27 -12.20
N PHE A 39 -4.87 -17.48 -11.54
CA PHE A 39 -5.12 -17.04 -10.15
C PHE A 39 -6.35 -16.15 -10.03
N VAL A 40 -6.53 -15.20 -10.96
CA VAL A 40 -7.73 -14.34 -11.00
C VAL A 40 -8.99 -15.19 -11.22
N TYR A 41 -8.92 -16.16 -12.12
CA TYR A 41 -10.02 -17.10 -12.36
C TYR A 41 -10.36 -17.89 -11.10
N PHE A 42 -9.38 -18.52 -10.44
CA PHE A 42 -9.62 -19.28 -9.21
C PHE A 42 -10.15 -18.42 -8.06
N TYR A 43 -9.69 -17.17 -7.95
CA TYR A 43 -10.25 -16.22 -7.00
C TYR A 43 -11.74 -16.00 -7.25
N TYR A 44 -12.16 -15.69 -8.48
CA TYR A 44 -13.57 -15.43 -8.79
C TYR A 44 -14.45 -16.68 -8.69
N VAL A 45 -13.94 -17.86 -9.07
CA VAL A 45 -14.66 -19.13 -8.88
C VAL A 45 -14.89 -19.39 -7.39
N THR A 46 -13.85 -19.24 -6.55
CA THR A 46 -13.96 -19.40 -5.09
C THR A 46 -14.93 -18.38 -4.50
N TYR A 47 -14.88 -17.13 -4.97
CA TYR A 47 -15.75 -16.05 -4.50
C TYR A 47 -17.21 -16.33 -4.83
N PHE A 48 -17.48 -16.77 -6.07
CA PHE A 48 -18.82 -17.13 -6.51
C PHE A 48 -19.36 -18.33 -5.72
N LEU A 49 -18.54 -19.37 -5.50
CA LEU A 49 -18.91 -20.51 -4.67
C LEU A 49 -19.23 -20.10 -3.23
N HIS A 50 -18.40 -19.26 -2.63
CA HIS A 50 -18.63 -18.72 -1.29
C HIS A 50 -19.97 -17.96 -1.20
N ILE A 51 -20.20 -17.02 -2.12
CA ILE A 51 -21.47 -16.25 -2.15
C ILE A 51 -22.67 -17.16 -2.37
N LEU A 52 -22.57 -18.10 -3.30
CA LEU A 52 -23.66 -19.00 -3.63
C LEU A 52 -24.02 -19.86 -2.41
N LEU A 53 -23.03 -20.40 -1.70
CA LEU A 53 -23.24 -21.18 -0.48
C LEU A 53 -23.86 -20.34 0.64
N VAL A 54 -23.28 -19.18 0.95
CA VAL A 54 -23.80 -18.27 1.99
C VAL A 54 -25.23 -17.84 1.67
N LYS A 55 -25.50 -17.46 0.41
CA LYS A 55 -26.84 -17.03 -0.03
C LYS A 55 -27.84 -18.19 -0.01
N LYS A 56 -27.44 -19.41 -0.40
CA LYS A 56 -28.33 -20.59 -0.35
C LYS A 56 -28.69 -20.95 1.08
N ILE A 57 -27.71 -21.02 1.99
CA ILE A 57 -27.93 -21.38 3.40
C ILE A 57 -28.82 -20.33 4.08
N ASN A 58 -28.61 -19.05 3.81
CA ASN A 58 -29.42 -17.97 4.38
C ASN A 58 -30.73 -17.68 3.62
N SER A 59 -31.04 -18.44 2.56
CA SER A 59 -32.25 -18.19 1.78
C SER A 59 -33.52 -18.63 2.53
N LYS A 60 -34.59 -17.83 2.40
CA LYS A 60 -35.92 -18.18 2.94
C LYS A 60 -36.42 -19.53 2.43
N LEU A 61 -36.10 -19.88 1.19
CA LEU A 61 -36.46 -21.15 0.57
C LEU A 61 -35.76 -22.32 1.25
N PHE A 62 -34.46 -22.22 1.50
CA PHE A 62 -33.71 -23.27 2.20
C PHE A 62 -34.22 -23.45 3.64
N LEU A 63 -34.49 -22.36 4.36
CA LEU A 63 -35.06 -22.43 5.70
C LEU A 63 -36.46 -23.08 5.71
N LYS A 64 -37.29 -22.79 4.70
CA LYS A 64 -38.60 -23.43 4.52
C LYS A 64 -38.46 -24.92 4.20
N TYR A 65 -37.55 -25.28 3.30
CA TYR A 65 -37.24 -26.67 2.96
C TYR A 65 -36.72 -27.44 4.18
N ARG A 66 -35.79 -26.86 4.95
CA ARG A 66 -35.27 -27.44 6.20
C ARG A 66 -36.40 -27.70 7.20
N ARG A 67 -37.32 -26.76 7.39
CA ARG A 67 -38.50 -26.95 8.26
C ARG A 67 -39.41 -28.08 7.77
N MET A 68 -39.69 -28.13 6.46
CA MET A 68 -40.50 -29.21 5.86
C MET A 68 -39.81 -30.58 6.02
N TYR A 69 -38.51 -30.66 5.78
CA TYR A 69 -37.71 -31.87 5.94
C TYR A 69 -37.73 -32.36 7.39
N ILE A 70 -37.50 -31.46 8.36
CA ILE A 70 -37.56 -31.78 9.78
C ILE A 70 -38.95 -32.27 10.18
N ASN A 71 -40.02 -31.61 9.71
CA ASN A 71 -41.39 -32.00 10.03
C ASN A 71 -41.76 -33.36 9.42
N PHE A 72 -41.30 -33.66 8.20
CA PHE A 72 -41.51 -34.95 7.55
C PHE A 72 -40.84 -36.09 8.32
N TRP A 73 -39.57 -35.93 8.67
CA TRP A 73 -38.80 -36.98 9.36
C TRP A 73 -39.17 -37.12 10.84
N LYS A 74 -39.68 -36.09 11.50
CA LYS A 74 -40.22 -36.20 12.88
C LYS A 74 -41.32 -37.25 13.03
N SER A 75 -42.07 -37.53 11.97
CA SER A 75 -43.17 -38.50 11.97
C SER A 75 -42.70 -39.96 11.90
N ILE A 76 -41.43 -40.23 11.57
CA ILE A 76 -40.87 -41.57 11.44
C ILE A 76 -39.98 -41.87 12.66
N PRO A 77 -40.39 -42.76 13.59
CA PRO A 77 -39.56 -43.08 14.75
C PRO A 77 -38.23 -43.73 14.34
N ILE A 78 -37.18 -43.46 15.12
CA ILE A 78 -35.80 -43.98 14.98
C ILE A 78 -35.05 -43.44 13.74
N CYS A 79 -35.50 -43.75 12.52
CA CYS A 79 -34.86 -43.32 11.27
C CYS A 79 -34.92 -41.80 11.05
N GLY A 80 -36.00 -41.17 11.50
CA GLY A 80 -36.19 -39.73 11.37
C GLY A 80 -35.20 -38.90 12.18
N ILE A 81 -34.87 -39.34 13.40
CA ILE A 81 -33.90 -38.68 14.28
C ILE A 81 -32.52 -38.68 13.62
N TYR A 82 -32.10 -39.81 13.02
CA TYR A 82 -30.82 -39.91 12.32
C TYR A 82 -30.76 -38.98 11.11
N LYS A 83 -31.83 -38.91 10.29
CA LYS A 83 -31.86 -38.05 9.09
C LYS A 83 -31.88 -36.56 9.44
N ILE A 84 -32.58 -36.17 10.50
CA ILE A 84 -32.56 -34.78 10.99
C ILE A 84 -31.16 -34.42 11.48
N LYS A 85 -30.54 -35.29 12.29
CA LYS A 85 -29.18 -35.08 12.77
C LYS A 85 -28.18 -34.97 11.62
N LEU A 86 -28.27 -35.83 10.61
CA LEU A 86 -27.42 -35.77 9.43
C LEU A 86 -27.56 -34.44 8.67
N LEU A 87 -28.78 -33.91 8.54
CA LEU A 87 -29.00 -32.60 7.91
C LEU A 87 -28.38 -31.47 8.74
N ASP A 88 -28.60 -31.48 10.06
CA ASP A 88 -28.06 -30.46 10.95
C ASP A 88 -26.53 -30.51 10.99
N ASP A 89 -25.94 -31.70 11.10
CA ASP A 89 -24.49 -31.94 11.01
C ASP A 89 -23.94 -31.45 9.66
N SER A 90 -24.66 -31.68 8.55
CA SER A 90 -24.25 -31.19 7.22
C SER A 90 -24.28 -29.67 7.12
N VAL A 91 -25.30 -29.03 7.70
CA VAL A 91 -25.40 -27.55 7.72
C VAL A 91 -24.33 -26.95 8.62
N GLN A 92 -24.09 -27.56 9.79
CA GLN A 92 -23.04 -27.14 10.70
C GLN A 92 -21.66 -27.29 10.05
N PHE A 93 -21.40 -28.42 9.38
CA PHE A 93 -20.19 -28.62 8.59
C PHE A 93 -20.03 -27.55 7.51
N LEU A 94 -21.09 -27.18 6.78
CA LEU A 94 -21.01 -26.10 5.79
C LEU A 94 -20.64 -24.76 6.43
N MET A 95 -21.25 -24.41 7.57
CA MET A 95 -21.07 -23.13 8.24
C MET A 95 -19.73 -23.00 8.98
N GLU A 96 -19.28 -24.06 9.64
CA GLU A 96 -18.08 -24.04 10.49
C GLU A 96 -16.83 -24.51 9.75
N PHE A 97 -16.97 -25.39 8.75
CA PHE A 97 -15.83 -25.94 8.03
C PHE A 97 -15.64 -25.30 6.64
N ILE A 98 -16.66 -25.36 5.77
CA ILE A 98 -16.51 -24.99 4.36
C ILE A 98 -16.45 -23.48 4.17
N ILE A 99 -17.40 -22.72 4.73
CA ILE A 99 -17.48 -21.26 4.52
C ILE A 99 -16.20 -20.54 5.00
N PRO A 100 -15.68 -20.78 6.22
CA PRO A 100 -14.44 -20.14 6.66
C PRO A 100 -13.24 -20.50 5.78
N ARG A 101 -13.14 -21.76 5.32
CA ARG A 101 -12.05 -22.19 4.43
C ARG A 101 -12.11 -21.56 3.05
N LEU A 102 -13.32 -21.39 2.48
CA LEU A 102 -13.47 -20.66 1.23
C LEU A 102 -13.07 -19.19 1.38
N GLN A 103 -13.41 -18.57 2.52
CA GLN A 103 -12.96 -17.21 2.82
C GLN A 103 -11.42 -17.14 2.94
N ASN A 104 -10.80 -18.12 3.60
CA ASN A 104 -9.35 -18.19 3.71
C ASN A 104 -8.68 -18.42 2.35
N LEU A 105 -9.26 -19.28 1.49
CA LEU A 105 -8.76 -19.48 0.13
C LEU A 105 -8.79 -18.19 -0.70
N LEU A 106 -9.79 -17.33 -0.54
CA LEU A 106 -9.80 -16.03 -1.23
C LEU A 106 -8.58 -15.18 -0.88
N ILE A 107 -8.21 -15.17 0.41
CA ILE A 107 -7.04 -14.45 0.91
C ILE A 107 -5.74 -15.07 0.35
N VAL A 108 -5.68 -16.40 0.23
CA VAL A 108 -4.55 -17.12 -0.37
C VAL A 108 -4.39 -16.80 -1.84
N TRP A 109 -5.47 -16.85 -2.61
CA TRP A 109 -5.42 -16.55 -4.04
C TRP A 109 -4.93 -15.14 -4.29
N GLU A 110 -5.33 -14.17 -3.48
CA GLU A 110 -4.82 -12.80 -3.54
C GLU A 110 -3.31 -12.76 -3.24
N LEU A 111 -2.85 -13.50 -2.24
CA LEU A 111 -1.42 -13.56 -1.90
C LEU A 111 -0.58 -14.30 -2.96
N PHE A 112 -1.07 -15.40 -3.53
CA PHE A 112 -0.39 -16.10 -4.63
C PHE A 112 -0.32 -15.27 -5.89
N PHE A 113 -1.39 -14.53 -6.20
CA PHE A 113 -1.36 -13.52 -7.25
C PHE A 113 -0.24 -12.51 -7.01
N ASN A 114 -0.18 -11.91 -5.81
CA ASN A 114 0.85 -10.92 -5.48
C ASN A 114 2.26 -11.48 -5.60
N VAL A 115 2.53 -12.62 -4.95
CA VAL A 115 3.85 -13.24 -4.94
C VAL A 115 4.26 -13.67 -6.35
N THR A 116 3.32 -14.14 -7.16
CA THR A 116 3.62 -14.54 -8.55
C THR A 116 3.97 -13.32 -9.39
N VAL A 117 3.18 -12.24 -9.31
CA VAL A 117 3.44 -11.01 -10.06
C VAL A 117 4.77 -10.39 -9.63
N THR A 118 5.06 -10.32 -8.33
CA THR A 118 6.32 -9.78 -7.82
C THR A 118 7.52 -10.61 -8.24
N ASN A 119 7.41 -11.94 -8.15
CA ASN A 119 8.51 -12.83 -8.56
C ASN A 119 8.72 -12.83 -10.09
N GLN A 120 7.67 -12.62 -10.88
CA GLN A 120 7.79 -12.47 -12.34
C GLN A 120 8.49 -11.18 -12.75
N LEU A 121 8.31 -10.10 -11.98
CA LEU A 121 8.90 -8.78 -12.27
C LEU A 121 10.32 -8.62 -11.70
N PHE A 122 10.51 -9.04 -10.45
CA PHE A 122 11.70 -8.75 -9.65
C PHE A 122 12.36 -10.00 -9.05
N GLY A 123 11.81 -11.19 -9.28
CA GLY A 123 12.28 -12.42 -8.63
C GLY A 123 13.59 -12.98 -9.18
N ASN A 124 14.06 -12.51 -10.34
CA ASN A 124 15.38 -12.85 -10.87
C ASN A 124 16.22 -11.57 -10.96
N ASN A 125 17.35 -11.52 -10.25
CA ASN A 125 18.25 -10.35 -10.29
C ASN A 125 18.85 -10.13 -11.69
N GLU A 126 18.80 -11.14 -12.56
CA GLU A 126 19.22 -11.04 -13.96
C GLU A 126 18.21 -10.29 -14.83
N THR A 127 16.94 -10.16 -14.41
CA THR A 127 15.94 -9.39 -15.17
C THR A 127 16.07 -7.91 -14.88
N VAL A 128 15.84 -7.51 -13.64
CA VAL A 128 15.93 -6.11 -13.23
C VAL A 128 16.71 -6.05 -11.92
N PRO A 129 17.96 -5.55 -11.93
CA PRO A 129 18.76 -5.47 -10.72
C PRO A 129 18.23 -4.32 -9.86
N ILE A 130 17.97 -4.64 -8.59
CA ILE A 130 17.60 -3.66 -7.56
C ILE A 130 18.86 -3.35 -6.75
N LEU A 131 19.34 -2.12 -6.86
CA LEU A 131 20.52 -1.60 -6.19
C LEU A 131 20.08 -0.67 -5.05
N PHE A 132 20.68 -0.86 -3.88
CA PHE A 132 20.51 0.08 -2.77
C PHE A 132 21.62 1.10 -2.79
N SER A 133 21.30 2.38 -2.51
CA SER A 133 22.33 3.42 -2.37
C SER A 133 23.28 3.10 -1.21
N GLU A 134 24.53 3.55 -1.28
CA GLU A 134 25.54 3.31 -0.24
C GLU A 134 25.10 3.78 1.15
N ASN A 135 24.31 4.86 1.20
CA ASN A 135 23.79 5.44 2.45
C ASN A 135 22.42 4.88 2.84
N SER A 136 21.91 3.87 2.13
CA SER A 136 20.60 3.30 2.40
C SER A 136 20.60 2.59 3.75
N GLU A 137 19.64 2.94 4.59
CA GLU A 137 19.49 2.35 5.92
C GLU A 137 18.70 1.03 5.87
N GLU A 138 18.94 0.16 6.86
CA GLU A 138 18.30 -1.15 6.91
C GLU A 138 16.79 -1.05 7.18
N PHE A 139 15.98 -1.63 6.30
CA PHE A 139 14.53 -1.65 6.43
C PHE A 139 14.05 -2.79 7.35
N ARG A 140 13.33 -2.44 8.43
CA ARG A 140 12.80 -3.41 9.40
C ARG A 140 11.33 -3.14 9.75
N THR A 141 10.49 -4.12 9.42
CA THR A 141 9.05 -4.17 9.73
C THR A 141 8.68 -5.10 10.87
N ILE A 142 9.60 -5.97 11.29
CA ILE A 142 9.41 -6.93 12.39
C ILE A 142 10.31 -6.54 13.54
N GLU A 143 9.73 -6.34 14.72
CA GLU A 143 10.43 -6.18 15.98
C GLU A 143 10.03 -7.33 16.90
N ASN A 144 10.99 -8.02 17.51
CA ASN A 144 10.73 -9.15 18.44
C ASN A 144 9.80 -10.23 17.86
N ASN A 145 9.95 -10.59 16.58
CA ASN A 145 9.10 -11.55 15.85
C ASN A 145 7.62 -11.14 15.69
N ILE A 146 7.27 -9.89 15.98
CA ILE A 146 5.93 -9.35 15.78
C ILE A 146 6.01 -8.28 14.68
N LEU A 147 5.07 -8.31 13.73
CA LEU A 147 4.94 -7.21 12.78
C LEU A 147 4.54 -5.94 13.54
N VAL A 148 5.31 -4.88 13.40
CA VAL A 148 4.99 -3.57 13.94
C VAL A 148 4.36 -2.68 12.87
N THR A 149 3.40 -1.85 13.29
CA THR A 149 2.77 -0.87 12.41
C THR A 149 3.82 0.11 11.93
N THR A 150 4.11 0.05 10.63
CA THR A 150 5.21 0.79 10.01
C THR A 150 4.63 1.71 8.93
N LEU A 151 5.00 2.98 8.95
CA LEU A 151 4.65 3.94 7.91
C LEU A 151 5.80 4.07 6.92
N ILE A 152 5.49 3.90 5.64
CA ILE A 152 6.40 4.10 4.53
C ILE A 152 5.86 5.26 3.69
N ILE A 153 6.68 6.26 3.45
CA ILE A 153 6.44 7.26 2.42
C ILE A 153 7.37 6.97 1.24
N SER A 154 6.88 7.16 0.03
CA SER A 154 7.68 6.96 -1.18
C SER A 154 7.35 8.01 -2.22
N ASN A 155 8.31 8.30 -3.09
CA ASN A 155 8.00 8.95 -4.35
C ASN A 155 7.17 8.00 -5.24
N HIS A 156 6.30 8.56 -6.09
CA HIS A 156 5.51 7.78 -7.05
C HIS A 156 5.86 8.16 -8.49
N ARG A 157 6.72 7.36 -9.11
CA ARG A 157 7.18 7.55 -10.49
C ARG A 157 6.39 6.71 -11.49
N ALA A 158 6.05 5.48 -11.12
CA ALA A 158 5.42 4.50 -12.01
C ALA A 158 4.43 3.62 -11.27
N VAL A 159 3.45 3.05 -11.99
CA VAL A 159 2.49 2.06 -11.43
C VAL A 159 3.23 0.83 -10.86
N THR A 160 4.43 0.56 -11.36
CA THR A 160 5.32 -0.52 -10.89
C THR A 160 5.79 -0.31 -9.45
N ASP A 161 5.77 0.92 -8.91
CA ASP A 161 6.19 1.23 -7.54
C ASP A 161 5.37 0.46 -6.49
N TYR A 162 4.06 0.30 -6.73
CA TYR A 162 3.19 -0.48 -5.85
C TYR A 162 3.70 -1.92 -5.70
N ILE A 163 4.17 -2.50 -6.81
CA ILE A 163 4.66 -3.89 -6.85
C ILE A 163 6.08 -3.97 -6.29
N LEU A 164 6.93 -2.97 -6.59
CA LEU A 164 8.30 -2.92 -6.11
C LEU A 164 8.37 -2.80 -4.60
N ILE A 165 7.62 -1.88 -3.99
CA ILE A 165 7.60 -1.72 -2.53
C ILE A 165 7.07 -3.00 -1.87
N TYR A 166 6.03 -3.61 -2.46
CA TYR A 166 5.54 -4.90 -1.99
C TYR A 166 6.62 -5.99 -2.09
N HIS A 167 7.41 -6.02 -3.16
CA HIS A 167 8.52 -6.96 -3.33
C HIS A 167 9.62 -6.76 -2.28
N ILE A 168 10.02 -5.52 -2.00
CA ILE A 168 11.04 -5.21 -0.96
C ILE A 168 10.56 -5.69 0.41
N ILE A 169 9.30 -5.43 0.76
CA ILE A 169 8.71 -5.92 2.02
C ILE A 169 8.64 -7.45 2.02
N TYR A 170 8.22 -8.05 0.90
CA TYR A 170 8.11 -9.50 0.75
C TYR A 170 9.46 -10.20 0.92
N ASP A 171 10.52 -9.68 0.31
CA ASP A 171 11.85 -10.27 0.37
C ASP A 171 12.43 -10.20 1.79
N GLN A 172 12.22 -9.06 2.47
CA GLN A 172 12.56 -8.89 3.88
C GLN A 172 11.82 -9.91 4.78
N LEU A 173 10.54 -10.16 4.53
CA LEU A 173 9.75 -11.14 5.29
C LEU A 173 10.10 -12.60 4.94
N ARG A 174 10.44 -12.88 3.68
CA ARG A 174 10.80 -14.21 3.18
C ARG A 174 12.15 -14.66 3.71
N SER A 175 13.13 -13.76 3.81
CA SER A 175 14.47 -14.06 4.33
C SER A 175 14.48 -14.73 5.71
N LYS A 176 13.41 -14.55 6.50
CA LYS A 176 13.24 -15.16 7.83
C LYS A 176 12.43 -16.47 7.87
N LYS A 177 11.67 -16.82 6.82
CA LYS A 177 10.78 -18.01 6.79
C LYS A 177 11.29 -19.01 5.75
N GLU A 178 11.95 -20.08 6.20
CA GLU A 178 12.70 -21.01 5.34
C GLU A 178 11.88 -21.85 4.33
N THR A 179 10.54 -21.87 4.33
CA THR A 179 9.79 -22.69 3.35
C THR A 179 8.46 -22.08 2.92
N PHE A 180 8.50 -21.07 2.06
CA PHE A 180 7.30 -20.58 1.38
C PHE A 180 6.95 -21.47 0.16
N SER A 181 6.42 -22.66 0.41
CA SER A 181 5.84 -23.50 -0.66
C SER A 181 4.34 -23.24 -0.77
N MET A 182 3.85 -22.94 -1.97
CA MET A 182 2.40 -22.75 -2.21
C MET A 182 1.58 -23.97 -1.74
N ILE A 183 2.15 -25.17 -1.85
CA ILE A 183 1.49 -26.42 -1.47
C ILE A 183 1.39 -26.54 0.05
N THR A 184 2.43 -26.13 0.80
CA THR A 184 2.40 -26.20 2.27
C THR A 184 1.37 -25.21 2.81
N ILE A 185 1.30 -24.00 2.24
CA ILE A 185 0.30 -22.97 2.58
C ILE A 185 -1.12 -23.46 2.32
N LEU A 186 -1.39 -24.06 1.15
CA LEU A 186 -2.72 -24.59 0.84
C LEU A 186 -3.12 -25.74 1.78
N LYS A 187 -2.18 -26.65 2.09
CA LYS A 187 -2.44 -27.74 3.03
C LYS A 187 -2.73 -27.21 4.42
N GLN A 188 -1.90 -26.31 4.92
CA GLN A 188 -2.07 -25.74 6.25
C GLN A 188 -3.40 -24.99 6.39
N LEU A 189 -3.78 -24.23 5.37
CA LEU A 189 -5.04 -23.48 5.40
C LEU A 189 -6.28 -24.35 5.22
N TRP A 190 -6.19 -25.39 4.38
CA TRP A 190 -7.33 -26.28 4.17
C TRP A 190 -7.53 -27.27 5.33
N PHE A 191 -6.48 -27.73 5.99
CA PHE A 191 -6.62 -28.69 7.08
C PHE A 191 -6.66 -28.01 8.45
N GLU A 192 -5.70 -27.13 8.74
CA GLU A 192 -5.52 -26.51 10.06
C GLU A 192 -6.32 -25.20 10.23
N ASN A 193 -6.81 -24.60 9.13
CA ASN A 193 -7.55 -23.34 9.13
C ASN A 193 -6.78 -22.17 9.77
N ASP A 194 -5.44 -22.26 9.81
CA ASP A 194 -4.59 -21.25 10.43
C ASP A 194 -3.96 -20.31 9.38
N ILE A 195 -4.31 -19.03 9.47
CA ILE A 195 -3.80 -17.96 8.59
C ILE A 195 -2.56 -17.27 9.20
N SER A 196 -2.19 -17.59 10.44
CA SER A 196 -1.10 -16.93 11.17
C SER A 196 0.19 -16.83 10.36
N VAL A 197 0.55 -17.91 9.65
CA VAL A 197 1.76 -18.00 8.82
C VAL A 197 1.79 -16.96 7.70
N CYS A 198 0.64 -16.66 7.11
CA CYS A 198 0.48 -15.71 6.02
C CYS A 198 0.08 -14.31 6.48
N ASN A 199 -0.32 -14.14 7.74
CA ASN A 199 -0.93 -12.91 8.24
C ASN A 199 0.00 -11.69 8.05
N ASP A 200 1.29 -11.84 8.35
CA ASP A 200 2.28 -10.76 8.20
C ASP A 200 2.40 -10.28 6.73
N LEU A 201 2.35 -11.21 5.77
CA LEU A 201 2.43 -10.91 4.34
C LEU A 201 1.15 -10.27 3.80
N LEU A 202 0.04 -10.48 4.49
CA LEU A 202 -1.27 -9.97 4.13
C LEU A 202 -1.53 -8.57 4.69
N GLN A 203 -0.63 -8.00 5.49
CA GLN A 203 -0.82 -6.74 6.24
C GLN A 203 -0.20 -5.50 5.57
N VAL A 204 0.27 -5.62 4.32
CA VAL A 204 0.69 -4.46 3.51
C VAL A 204 -0.52 -3.73 2.94
N ARG A 205 -0.60 -2.41 3.14
CA ARG A 205 -1.72 -1.56 2.70
C ARG A 205 -1.22 -0.24 2.12
N PHE A 206 -1.83 0.17 1.02
CA PHE A 206 -1.66 1.48 0.40
C PHE A 206 -2.79 2.40 0.81
N ILE A 207 -2.45 3.68 1.01
CA ILE A 207 -3.37 4.74 1.41
C ILE A 207 -3.42 5.76 0.28
N GLY A 208 -4.56 5.90 -0.38
CA GLY A 208 -4.74 6.85 -1.48
C GLY A 208 -6.18 6.91 -1.97
N TRP A 209 -6.54 7.98 -2.69
CA TRP A 209 -7.88 8.14 -3.30
C TRP A 209 -9.06 7.93 -2.33
N GLY A 210 -8.87 8.30 -1.06
CA GLY A 210 -9.89 8.10 -0.02
C GLY A 210 -10.05 6.67 0.49
N ASN A 211 -9.16 5.74 0.15
CA ASN A 211 -9.29 4.34 0.50
C ASN A 211 -7.97 3.73 1.03
N ILE A 212 -8.09 2.70 1.87
CA ILE A 212 -6.98 1.88 2.34
C ILE A 212 -7.11 0.53 1.65
N PHE A 213 -6.23 0.26 0.69
CA PHE A 213 -6.34 -0.91 -0.19
C PHE A 213 -5.05 -1.72 -0.20
N LYS A 214 -5.16 -3.03 -0.38
CA LYS A 214 -4.01 -3.94 -0.53
C LYS A 214 -3.52 -4.00 -1.98
N LEU A 215 -4.46 -3.93 -2.92
CA LEU A 215 -4.27 -3.98 -4.36
C LEU A 215 -5.23 -3.01 -5.04
N ILE A 216 -4.90 -2.63 -6.27
CA ILE A 216 -5.81 -1.88 -7.15
C ILE A 216 -6.98 -2.80 -7.53
N LYS A 217 -8.02 -2.81 -6.69
CA LYS A 217 -9.29 -3.47 -6.99
C LYS A 217 -10.08 -2.62 -7.97
N VAL A 218 -11.11 -3.20 -8.60
CA VAL A 218 -12.06 -2.45 -9.45
C VAL A 218 -12.67 -1.26 -8.69
N GLU A 219 -12.89 -1.41 -7.38
CA GLU A 219 -13.34 -0.32 -6.49
C GLU A 219 -12.35 0.84 -6.43
N VAL A 220 -11.05 0.53 -6.35
CA VAL A 220 -9.97 1.52 -6.35
C VAL A 220 -9.86 2.18 -7.73
N LEU A 221 -10.04 1.43 -8.82
CA LEU A 221 -10.10 1.99 -10.19
C LEU A 221 -11.28 2.95 -10.34
N LYS A 222 -12.45 2.61 -9.79
CA LYS A 222 -13.60 3.50 -9.74
C LYS A 222 -13.27 4.77 -8.95
N ASP A 223 -12.63 4.62 -7.79
CA ASP A 223 -12.21 5.75 -6.96
C ASP A 223 -11.20 6.66 -7.69
N ILE A 224 -10.24 6.10 -8.41
CA ILE A 224 -9.28 6.85 -9.24
C ILE A 224 -9.98 7.65 -10.34
N ILE A 225 -11.05 7.10 -10.94
CA ILE A 225 -11.80 7.77 -12.01
C ILE A 225 -12.75 8.84 -11.45
N MET A 226 -13.36 8.59 -10.28
CA MET A 226 -14.48 9.39 -9.76
C MET A 226 -14.07 10.43 -8.72
N LYS A 227 -12.99 10.20 -7.98
CA LYS A 227 -12.52 11.09 -6.93
C LYS A 227 -11.35 11.92 -7.44
N ASP A 228 -11.18 13.10 -6.85
CA ASP A 228 -9.95 13.86 -7.04
C ASP A 228 -8.79 13.10 -6.37
N GLU A 229 -7.62 13.25 -6.95
CA GLU A 229 -6.37 12.69 -6.47
C GLU A 229 -6.04 13.13 -5.04
N ASN A 230 -6.52 14.31 -4.67
CA ASN A 230 -6.37 14.91 -3.36
C ASN A 230 -7.44 14.50 -2.34
N PHE A 231 -8.27 13.51 -2.68
CA PHE A 231 -9.30 13.05 -1.78
C PHE A 231 -8.69 12.44 -0.50
N LYS A 232 -8.89 13.15 0.61
CA LYS A 232 -8.29 12.84 1.91
C LYS A 232 -8.97 11.65 2.59
N ILE A 233 -8.17 10.87 3.32
CA ILE A 233 -8.68 9.90 4.31
C ILE A 233 -8.71 10.59 5.66
N ALA A 234 -9.79 10.44 6.43
CA ALA A 234 -9.87 11.02 7.76
C ALA A 234 -9.01 10.22 8.75
N SER A 235 -8.42 10.92 9.72
CA SER A 235 -7.60 10.30 10.76
C SER A 235 -8.35 9.19 11.53
N LYS A 236 -9.66 9.39 11.76
CA LYS A 236 -10.55 8.41 12.38
C LYS A 236 -10.67 7.11 11.59
N ASP A 237 -10.61 7.16 10.26
CA ASP A 237 -10.75 5.98 9.42
C ASP A 237 -9.49 5.12 9.48
N VAL A 238 -8.31 5.76 9.47
CA VAL A 238 -7.01 5.08 9.68
C VAL A 238 -6.95 4.46 11.08
N LEU A 239 -7.41 5.19 12.09
CA LEU A 239 -7.48 4.71 13.47
C LEU A 239 -8.39 3.49 13.60
N ASN A 240 -9.61 3.58 13.07
CA ASN A 240 -10.58 2.48 13.10
C ASN A 240 -10.06 1.28 12.32
N PHE A 241 -9.37 1.50 11.21
CA PHE A 241 -8.71 0.45 10.44
C PHE A 241 -7.66 -0.29 11.27
N LEU A 242 -6.74 0.44 11.93
CA LEU A 242 -5.70 -0.17 12.76
C LEU A 242 -6.29 -0.88 13.99
N LYS A 243 -7.33 -0.33 14.62
CA LYS A 243 -8.04 -1.00 15.72
C LYS A 243 -8.74 -2.29 15.28
N ARG A 244 -9.18 -2.38 14.02
CA ARG A 244 -9.86 -3.57 13.50
C ARG A 244 -8.89 -4.64 13.02
N ASN A 245 -7.78 -4.23 12.40
CA ASN A 245 -6.89 -5.13 11.66
C ASN A 245 -5.53 -5.35 12.36
N GLY A 246 -5.28 -4.68 13.49
CA GLY A 246 -4.03 -4.77 14.21
C GLY A 246 -2.87 -4.09 13.48
N ASN A 247 -1.67 -4.63 13.66
CA ASN A 247 -0.46 -4.08 13.06
C ASN A 247 -0.48 -4.21 11.53
N ASN A 248 -0.12 -3.15 10.83
CA ASN A 248 -0.09 -3.15 9.36
C ASN A 248 1.06 -2.28 8.84
N VAL A 249 1.62 -2.63 7.68
CA VAL A 249 2.55 -1.77 6.96
C VAL A 249 1.75 -0.85 6.05
N LEU A 250 1.75 0.44 6.36
CA LEU A 250 1.00 1.46 5.63
C LEU A 250 1.93 2.23 4.70
N ILE A 251 1.58 2.27 3.42
CA ILE A 251 2.35 2.94 2.37
C ILE A 251 1.56 4.14 1.86
N ILE A 252 2.19 5.31 1.87
CA ILE A 252 1.63 6.55 1.33
C ILE A 252 2.55 7.03 0.21
N PHE A 253 1.94 7.45 -0.90
CA PHE A 253 2.60 8.24 -1.92
C PHE A 253 2.19 9.71 -1.72
N PRO A 254 2.90 10.47 -0.84
CA PRO A 254 2.61 11.88 -0.65
C PRO A 254 3.00 12.69 -1.88
N GLU A 255 3.98 12.21 -2.63
CA GLU A 255 4.45 12.73 -3.91
C GLU A 255 3.67 12.05 -5.01
N VAL A 256 3.04 12.82 -5.90
CA VAL A 256 2.41 12.21 -7.06
C VAL A 256 2.87 12.84 -8.35
N ASN A 257 3.21 11.96 -9.28
CA ASN A 257 3.47 12.33 -10.66
C ASN A 257 2.18 12.81 -11.31
N ILE A 258 2.27 13.96 -11.98
CA ILE A 258 1.15 14.46 -12.77
C ILE A 258 0.85 13.46 -13.89
N LEU A 259 -0.31 12.81 -13.81
CA LEU A 259 -0.79 11.87 -14.81
C LEU A 259 -1.23 12.54 -16.13
N THR A 260 -1.32 13.87 -16.19
CA THR A 260 -1.78 14.62 -17.39
C THR A 260 -0.78 15.69 -17.83
N THR A 261 -0.41 15.68 -19.10
CA THR A 261 0.54 16.63 -19.71
C THR A 261 0.15 18.10 -19.49
N GLU A 262 -1.15 18.40 -19.45
CA GLU A 262 -1.71 19.74 -19.23
C GLU A 262 -1.38 20.30 -17.84
N LEU A 263 -1.55 19.50 -16.77
CA LEU A 263 -1.20 19.91 -15.41
C LEU A 263 0.33 20.07 -15.27
N GLY A 264 1.10 19.22 -15.96
CA GLY A 264 2.57 19.31 -15.96
C GLY A 264 3.06 20.60 -16.61
N MET A 265 2.45 20.99 -17.72
CA MET A 265 2.70 22.29 -18.37
C MET A 265 2.26 23.47 -17.51
N MET A 266 1.09 23.39 -16.87
CA MET A 266 0.61 24.45 -15.97
C MET A 266 1.55 24.64 -14.79
N GLN A 267 2.03 23.57 -14.15
CA GLN A 267 2.94 23.74 -13.03
C GLN A 267 4.31 24.25 -13.46
N ARG A 268 4.86 23.78 -14.59
CA ARG A 268 6.12 24.36 -15.11
C ARG A 268 6.00 25.87 -15.30
N LYS A 269 4.88 26.34 -15.84
CA LYS A 269 4.58 27.78 -15.96
C LYS A 269 4.45 28.50 -14.61
N ILE A 270 3.87 27.85 -13.59
CA ILE A 270 3.77 28.41 -12.23
C ILE A 270 5.16 28.50 -11.59
N ASN A 271 5.97 27.44 -11.65
CA ASN A 271 7.33 27.41 -11.11
C ASN A 271 8.21 28.47 -11.80
N GLU A 272 8.13 28.59 -13.13
CA GLU A 272 8.84 29.64 -13.90
C GLU A 272 8.41 31.05 -13.48
N LYS A 273 7.12 31.27 -13.24
CA LYS A 273 6.56 32.59 -12.91
C LYS A 273 6.83 33.03 -11.46
N TYR A 274 6.97 32.09 -10.53
CA TYR A 274 7.16 32.38 -9.10
C TYR A 274 8.55 32.01 -8.57
N SER A 275 9.47 31.55 -9.42
CA SER A 275 10.90 31.45 -9.09
C SER A 275 11.45 32.86 -8.77
N PRO A 276 12.22 33.04 -7.68
CA PRO A 276 12.82 32.04 -6.79
C PRO A 276 12.02 31.77 -5.50
N PHE A 277 10.82 32.34 -5.36
CA PHE A 277 10.01 32.23 -4.13
C PHE A 277 9.35 30.86 -3.95
N VAL A 278 9.19 30.12 -5.05
CA VAL A 278 8.72 28.73 -5.08
C VAL A 278 9.85 27.85 -5.57
N SER A 279 10.13 26.76 -4.87
CA SER A 279 11.14 25.79 -5.28
C SER A 279 10.72 25.09 -6.57
N ASN A 280 11.63 25.06 -7.54
CA ASN A 280 11.41 24.38 -8.81
C ASN A 280 11.48 22.87 -8.62
N PHE A 281 10.32 22.23 -8.43
CA PHE A 281 10.21 20.79 -8.51
C PHE A 281 10.04 20.37 -9.97
N TYR A 282 11.00 19.61 -10.50
CA TYR A 282 10.99 19.17 -11.91
C TYR A 282 10.33 17.80 -12.07
N ASN A 283 10.41 16.96 -11.02
CA ASN A 283 10.01 15.55 -11.06
C ASN A 283 8.92 15.18 -10.04
N VAL A 284 8.51 16.09 -9.16
CA VAL A 284 7.59 15.81 -8.03
C VAL A 284 6.61 16.96 -7.92
N LEU A 285 5.33 16.76 -8.24
CA LEU A 285 4.50 17.91 -8.62
C LEU A 285 3.15 18.07 -7.90
N TYR A 286 2.80 17.23 -6.91
CA TYR A 286 1.72 17.60 -5.98
C TYR A 286 1.80 16.92 -4.60
N PRO A 287 1.69 17.66 -3.49
CA PRO A 287 1.60 17.09 -2.15
C PRO A 287 0.21 16.63 -1.74
N ARG A 288 0.12 15.33 -1.41
CA ARG A 288 -0.95 14.80 -0.56
C ARG A 288 -0.64 14.99 0.91
N PHE A 289 -0.44 16.23 1.32
CA PHE A 289 -0.16 16.60 2.71
C PHE A 289 -1.23 16.08 3.68
N ASN A 290 -2.50 16.24 3.31
CA ASN A 290 -3.62 15.91 4.20
C ASN A 290 -3.65 14.43 4.58
N THR A 291 -3.36 13.52 3.64
CA THR A 291 -3.34 12.07 3.91
C THR A 291 -2.19 11.70 4.83
N PHE A 292 -1.01 12.31 4.64
CA PHE A 292 0.12 12.14 5.54
C PHE A 292 -0.16 12.68 6.94
N VAL A 293 -0.60 13.94 7.03
CA VAL A 293 -0.92 14.61 8.31
C VAL A 293 -2.00 13.85 9.07
N ASN A 294 -3.05 13.38 8.39
CA ASN A 294 -4.13 12.61 9.02
C ASN A 294 -3.65 11.24 9.53
N THR A 295 -2.73 10.59 8.81
CA THR A 295 -2.12 9.32 9.24
C THR A 295 -1.24 9.52 10.47
N ILE A 296 -0.36 10.54 10.46
CA ILE A 296 0.45 10.90 11.64
C ILE A 296 -0.45 11.28 12.82
N GLY A 297 -1.54 12.01 12.57
CA GLY A 297 -2.56 12.32 13.57
C GLY A 297 -3.21 11.08 14.18
N ALA A 298 -3.44 10.02 13.39
CA ALA A 298 -3.98 8.76 13.90
C ALA A 298 -2.95 8.00 14.75
N PHE A 299 -1.68 8.02 14.35
CA PHE A 299 -0.60 7.35 15.07
C PHE A 299 -0.36 7.98 16.45
N LYS A 300 -0.57 9.29 16.57
CA LYS A 300 -0.51 10.01 17.85
C LYS A 300 -1.49 9.48 18.90
N GLU A 301 -2.60 8.87 18.49
CA GLU A 301 -3.55 8.27 19.44
C GLU A 301 -3.06 6.94 20.04
N PHE A 302 -2.20 6.21 19.33
CA PHE A 302 -1.60 4.95 19.79
C PHE A 302 -0.30 5.16 20.56
N TYR A 303 0.37 6.30 20.37
CA TYR A 303 1.55 6.62 21.15
C TYR A 303 1.15 7.01 22.58
N PRO A 304 1.73 6.39 23.63
CA PRO A 304 1.42 6.76 24.99
C PRO A 304 1.73 8.25 25.16
N LYS A 305 0.71 9.04 25.51
CA LYS A 305 0.92 10.42 25.93
C LYS A 305 1.84 10.34 27.13
N LYS A 306 3.15 10.59 26.94
CA LYS A 306 3.98 11.03 28.05
C LYS A 306 3.21 12.21 28.62
N GLU A 307 2.66 12.06 29.83
CA GLU A 307 2.24 13.20 30.61
C GLU A 307 3.33 14.23 30.47
N SER A 308 2.99 15.37 29.88
CA SER A 308 3.95 16.41 29.58
C SER A 308 4.52 16.90 30.90
N LYS A 309 5.57 16.25 31.41
CA LYS A 309 6.49 16.86 32.34
C LYS A 309 7.16 17.95 31.55
N SER A 310 6.55 19.11 31.69
CA SER A 310 7.02 20.44 31.37
C SER A 310 8.55 20.51 31.34
N TYR A 311 9.11 20.29 30.17
CA TYR A 311 10.33 20.96 29.75
C TYR A 311 9.92 22.21 28.96
N THR A 312 9.15 23.08 29.62
CA THR A 312 9.23 24.50 29.30
C THR A 312 10.59 24.96 29.80
N LYS A 313 11.58 25.01 28.89
CA LYS A 313 12.78 25.81 29.11
C LYS A 313 12.32 27.23 29.44
N LYS A 314 12.65 27.64 30.66
CA LYS A 314 12.55 28.98 31.24
C LYS A 314 12.58 30.08 30.18
N SER A 315 11.41 30.67 29.89
CA SER A 315 11.33 32.08 29.52
C SER A 315 10.52 32.78 30.61
N ILE A 316 11.22 33.68 31.27
CA ILE A 316 10.75 34.62 32.28
C ILE A 316 9.59 35.41 31.67
N PHE A 317 8.40 35.41 32.30
CA PHE A 317 7.58 36.61 32.50
C PHE A 317 6.38 36.29 33.40
N HIS A 318 6.30 37.01 34.52
CA HIS A 318 5.16 37.03 35.44
C HIS A 318 3.86 37.41 34.71
N ARG A 319 3.02 36.41 34.40
CA ARG A 319 1.60 36.61 34.04
C ARG A 319 0.63 35.71 34.82
N GLY A 320 1.13 35.07 35.89
CA GLY A 320 0.40 34.06 36.68
C GLY A 320 -0.64 34.56 37.68
N LYS A 321 -0.91 35.88 37.76
CA LYS A 321 -1.90 36.45 38.69
C LYS A 321 -3.14 37.09 38.04
N LEU A 322 -3.20 37.19 36.70
CA LEU A 322 -4.38 37.75 36.01
C LEU A 322 -5.32 36.70 35.38
N PHE A 323 -4.84 35.51 35.02
CA PHE A 323 -5.68 34.50 34.34
C PHE A 323 -6.57 33.67 35.29
N LYS A 324 -6.24 33.62 36.59
CA LYS A 324 -7.05 32.88 37.59
C LYS A 324 -8.36 33.59 37.97
N ALA A 325 -8.50 34.88 37.63
CA ALA A 325 -9.73 35.65 37.86
C ALA A 325 -10.73 35.55 36.68
N THR A 326 -10.26 35.24 35.47
CA THR A 326 -11.09 35.15 34.26
C THR A 326 -11.69 33.76 34.04
N ASP A 327 -11.02 32.70 34.49
CA ASP A 327 -11.51 31.31 34.36
C ASP A 327 -12.65 30.97 35.34
N SER A 328 -12.74 31.66 36.48
CA SER A 328 -13.85 31.49 37.43
C SER A 328 -15.16 32.15 36.97
N LEU A 329 -15.10 33.08 36.02
CA LEU A 329 -16.29 33.71 35.41
C LEU A 329 -16.82 32.93 34.20
N ASN A 330 -15.94 32.38 33.35
CA ASN A 330 -16.37 31.66 32.15
C ASN A 330 -16.96 30.26 32.44
N LYS A 331 -16.57 29.62 33.56
CA LYS A 331 -17.15 28.34 34.01
C LYS A 331 -18.60 28.44 34.53
N LYS A 332 -19.07 29.65 34.89
CA LYS A 332 -20.45 29.92 35.31
C LYS A 332 -21.40 30.25 34.15
N VAL A 333 -20.88 30.51 32.94
CA VAL A 333 -21.68 30.88 31.76
C VAL A 333 -21.88 29.70 30.80
N THR A 334 -20.93 28.78 30.70
CA THR A 334 -21.02 27.60 29.81
C THR A 334 -21.87 26.45 30.35
N THR A 335 -22.17 26.44 31.64
CA THR A 335 -23.07 25.46 32.28
C THR A 335 -24.57 25.79 32.14
N LYS A 336 -24.92 26.94 31.54
CA LYS A 336 -26.32 27.36 31.28
C LYS A 336 -26.77 27.31 29.81
N LEU A 337 -25.92 26.91 28.87
CA LEU A 337 -26.23 26.91 27.42
C LEU A 337 -26.31 25.51 26.77
N ASN A 338 -26.11 24.43 27.53
CA ASN A 338 -26.32 23.06 27.05
C ASN A 338 -27.70 22.50 27.44
N THR A 339 -28.77 23.20 27.06
CA THR A 339 -30.12 22.63 27.02
C THR A 339 -30.81 23.09 25.75
N GLY A 340 -30.81 22.24 24.72
CA GLY A 340 -31.73 22.39 23.61
C GLY A 340 -31.16 21.97 22.25
N VAL A 341 -31.82 20.96 21.68
CA VAL A 341 -32.01 20.69 20.25
C VAL A 341 -31.24 19.48 19.68
N SER A 342 -32.03 18.39 19.64
CA SER A 342 -31.93 17.23 18.77
C SER A 342 -32.35 17.58 17.33
N SER A 343 -31.70 16.98 16.32
CA SER A 343 -32.37 16.31 15.19
C SER A 343 -31.37 15.71 14.19
N ASP A 344 -31.42 14.38 14.10
CA ASP A 344 -31.36 13.50 12.91
C ASP A 344 -30.69 13.95 11.60
N ASN A 345 -29.83 13.09 11.03
CA ASN A 345 -30.21 12.30 9.85
C ASN A 345 -29.10 11.34 9.33
N TRP A 346 -29.48 10.06 9.25
CA TRP A 346 -29.15 8.99 8.28
C TRP A 346 -27.70 8.75 7.81
N VAL A 347 -27.08 7.67 8.32
CA VAL A 347 -26.25 6.77 7.50
C VAL A 347 -26.53 5.31 7.89
N VAL A 348 -26.76 4.51 6.85
CA VAL A 348 -27.30 3.15 6.83
C VAL A 348 -26.39 2.12 7.52
N ASN A 349 -26.99 1.37 8.45
CA ASN A 349 -26.48 0.12 8.99
C ASN A 349 -26.43 -0.97 7.91
N GLY A 350 -25.23 -1.47 7.62
CA GLY A 350 -24.99 -2.78 7.00
C GLY A 350 -24.04 -3.56 7.91
N GLY A 351 -24.60 -4.45 8.73
CA GLY A 351 -23.89 -5.11 9.82
C GLY A 351 -23.02 -6.29 9.40
N CYS A 352 -21.78 -6.27 9.88
CA CYS A 352 -21.12 -7.45 10.45
C CYS A 352 -20.56 -7.01 11.81
N GLN A 353 -21.07 -7.57 12.91
CA GLN A 353 -20.50 -7.37 14.24
C GLN A 353 -19.17 -8.13 14.29
N TYR A 354 -18.06 -7.40 14.15
CA TYR A 354 -16.74 -7.89 14.52
C TYR A 354 -16.38 -7.23 15.85
N SER A 355 -15.97 -8.04 16.82
CA SER A 355 -15.48 -7.58 18.12
C SER A 355 -14.33 -6.60 17.94
N GLU A 356 -14.46 -5.40 18.49
CA GLU A 356 -13.37 -4.42 18.54
C GLU A 356 -12.20 -5.02 19.32
N LEU A 357 -11.00 -5.08 18.71
CA LEU A 357 -9.80 -5.47 19.44
C LEU A 357 -9.49 -4.41 20.51
N PRO A 358 -8.94 -4.80 21.67
CA PRO A 358 -8.54 -3.86 22.72
C PRO A 358 -7.57 -2.80 22.18
N LYS A 359 -7.66 -1.57 22.70
CA LYS A 359 -6.83 -0.40 22.30
C LYS A 359 -5.30 -0.63 22.42
N ASP A 360 -4.86 -1.71 23.06
CA ASP A 360 -3.48 -1.97 23.48
C ASP A 360 -2.70 -2.97 22.59
N THR A 361 -3.24 -3.41 21.45
CA THR A 361 -2.58 -4.43 20.60
C THR A 361 -1.74 -3.88 19.45
N VAL A 362 -1.86 -2.59 19.12
CA VAL A 362 -1.15 -1.98 17.99
C VAL A 362 0.18 -1.41 18.47
N MET A 363 1.28 -2.02 18.01
CA MET A 363 2.64 -1.55 18.27
C MET A 363 3.11 -0.70 17.09
N LEU A 364 3.48 0.56 17.34
CA LEU A 364 4.04 1.44 16.33
C LEU A 364 5.56 1.25 16.24
N ASN A 365 6.08 1.21 15.02
CA ASN A 365 7.51 1.27 14.76
C ASN A 365 8.06 2.63 15.26
N GLN A 366 9.26 2.62 15.85
CA GLN A 366 9.92 3.86 16.26
C GLN A 366 10.28 4.75 15.06
N TYR A 367 10.46 4.15 13.89
CA TYR A 367 10.86 4.83 12.67
C TYR A 367 9.77 4.80 11.61
N MET A 368 9.65 5.92 10.91
CA MET A 368 9.02 6.02 9.60
C MET A 368 10.11 5.86 8.53
N TYR A 369 9.79 5.16 7.45
CA TYR A 369 10.73 4.97 6.35
C TYR A 369 10.37 5.85 5.17
N ASP A 370 11.37 6.48 4.59
CA ASP A 370 11.26 7.28 3.37
C ASP A 370 12.02 6.60 2.24
N PHE A 371 11.29 6.17 1.22
CA PHE A 371 11.81 5.48 0.05
C PHE A 371 11.97 6.47 -1.10
N THR A 372 13.14 6.44 -1.72
CA THR A 372 13.41 7.12 -2.99
C THR A 372 13.73 6.08 -4.03
N ILE A 373 12.79 5.86 -4.94
CA ILE A 373 12.87 4.89 -6.03
C ILE A 373 13.18 5.64 -7.32
N ILE A 374 14.21 5.19 -8.04
CA ILE A 374 14.61 5.74 -9.33
C ILE A 374 14.82 4.58 -10.29
N TYR A 375 14.27 4.70 -11.49
CA TYR A 375 14.47 3.74 -12.57
C TYR A 375 15.39 4.37 -13.60
N TYR A 376 16.48 3.68 -13.90
CA TYR A 376 17.43 4.06 -14.92
C TYR A 376 17.36 3.07 -16.07
N ARG A 377 17.38 3.57 -17.30
CA ARG A 377 17.67 2.79 -18.49
C ARG A 377 19.11 3.06 -18.88
N MET A 378 19.88 2.00 -18.97
CA MET A 378 21.27 2.04 -19.38
C MET A 378 21.31 2.09 -20.90
N LYS A 379 21.84 3.17 -21.49
CA LYS A 379 22.05 3.31 -22.93
C LYS A 379 23.53 3.37 -23.22
N TYR A 380 23.98 2.54 -24.15
CA TYR A 380 25.34 2.66 -24.68
C TYR A 380 25.36 3.81 -25.69
N THR A 381 26.27 4.75 -25.50
CA THR A 381 26.43 5.90 -26.37
C THR A 381 27.89 6.03 -26.76
N ASP A 382 28.14 6.06 -28.07
CA ASP A 382 29.46 6.29 -28.66
C ASP A 382 29.86 7.80 -28.57
N CYS A 383 28.99 8.62 -27.97
CA CYS A 383 29.08 10.08 -27.89
C CYS A 383 29.12 10.60 -26.44
N GLY A 384 29.72 9.86 -25.49
CA GLY A 384 29.84 10.29 -24.10
C GLY A 384 30.87 11.41 -23.94
N HIS A 385 30.58 12.39 -23.07
CA HIS A 385 31.53 13.46 -22.72
C HIS A 385 31.71 13.55 -21.21
N ASP A 386 32.97 13.65 -20.79
CA ASP A 386 33.36 13.63 -19.38
C ASP A 386 33.22 15.05 -18.78
N HIS A 387 32.09 15.32 -18.14
CA HIS A 387 31.77 16.66 -17.60
C HIS A 387 32.62 17.04 -16.38
N ASP A 388 33.26 16.07 -15.71
CA ASP A 388 34.01 16.30 -14.48
C ASP A 388 35.45 16.79 -14.73
N ASN A 389 36.05 16.42 -15.87
CA ASN A 389 37.45 16.72 -16.17
C ASN A 389 37.64 17.83 -17.22
N GLY A 390 36.56 18.41 -17.75
CA GLY A 390 36.62 19.46 -18.79
C GLY A 390 37.18 18.99 -20.14
N ASN A 391 37.41 17.69 -20.30
CA ASN A 391 37.84 17.09 -21.56
C ASN A 391 36.61 16.69 -22.38
N LEU A 392 36.34 17.46 -23.44
CA LEU A 392 35.27 17.22 -24.42
C LEU A 392 35.57 16.04 -25.38
N GLN A 393 36.56 15.19 -25.07
CA GLN A 393 36.84 14.04 -25.91
C GLN A 393 35.67 13.07 -25.81
N VAL A 394 35.10 12.77 -26.98
CA VAL A 394 34.06 11.77 -27.12
C VAL A 394 34.66 10.41 -26.79
N HIS A 395 34.05 9.70 -25.86
CA HIS A 395 34.38 8.30 -25.60
C HIS A 395 33.12 7.45 -25.60
N ASP A 396 33.30 6.17 -25.89
CA ASP A 396 32.27 5.17 -25.67
C ASP A 396 31.95 5.18 -24.18
N GLY A 397 30.66 5.33 -23.87
CA GLY A 397 30.19 5.51 -22.52
C GLY A 397 28.80 4.96 -22.36
N ILE A 398 28.41 4.81 -21.10
CA ILE A 398 27.08 4.37 -20.73
C ILE A 398 26.38 5.58 -20.12
N GLN A 399 25.25 5.95 -20.71
CA GLN A 399 24.39 7.01 -20.20
C GLN A 399 23.21 6.38 -19.46
N LEU A 400 22.98 6.82 -18.22
CA LEU A 400 21.76 6.48 -17.50
C LEU A 400 20.65 7.50 -17.80
N GLU A 401 19.56 7.01 -18.39
CA GLU A 401 18.35 7.82 -18.62
C GLU A 401 17.29 7.46 -17.59
N GLN A 402 16.73 8.45 -16.89
CA GLN A 402 15.61 8.22 -15.99
C GLN A 402 14.36 7.86 -16.80
N VAL A 403 13.75 6.72 -16.49
CA VAL A 403 12.55 6.23 -17.18
C VAL A 403 11.40 5.96 -16.21
N ALA A 404 10.18 5.90 -16.72
CA ALA A 404 9.03 5.36 -16.00
C ALA A 404 8.64 4.04 -16.68
N PRO A 405 9.13 2.89 -16.18
CA PRO A 405 9.02 1.65 -16.92
C PRO A 405 7.58 1.13 -16.92
N SER A 406 7.21 0.47 -18.01
CA SER A 406 5.95 -0.27 -18.07
C SER A 406 6.08 -1.64 -17.40
N LEU A 407 4.96 -2.28 -17.09
CA LEU A 407 4.96 -3.65 -16.57
C LEU A 407 5.62 -4.63 -17.55
N VAL A 408 5.30 -4.54 -18.84
CA VAL A 408 5.86 -5.44 -19.87
C VAL A 408 7.36 -5.19 -20.04
N GLU A 409 7.81 -3.94 -19.97
CA GLU A 409 9.24 -3.61 -20.01
C GLU A 409 9.99 -4.30 -18.86
N LEU A 410 9.50 -4.20 -17.62
CA LEU A 410 10.16 -4.86 -16.48
C LEU A 410 10.11 -6.40 -16.56
N MET A 411 9.03 -6.99 -17.09
CA MET A 411 8.94 -8.44 -17.26
C MET A 411 9.93 -8.99 -18.31
N TYR A 412 10.30 -8.18 -19.30
CA TYR A 412 11.12 -8.59 -20.44
C TYR A 412 12.55 -8.03 -20.42
N ASN A 413 12.82 -7.08 -19.53
CA ASN A 413 14.15 -6.58 -19.30
C ASN A 413 15.00 -7.72 -18.74
N ASN A 414 15.88 -8.31 -19.56
CA ASN A 414 16.91 -9.22 -19.09
C ASN A 414 18.24 -8.63 -19.52
N ILE A 415 19.10 -8.38 -18.53
CA ILE A 415 20.37 -7.69 -18.69
C ILE A 415 21.25 -8.39 -19.74
N SER A 416 21.12 -9.71 -19.86
CA SER A 416 21.91 -10.52 -20.79
C SER A 416 21.42 -10.49 -22.24
N THR A 417 20.19 -10.00 -22.50
CA THR A 417 19.56 -10.10 -23.83
C THR A 417 19.04 -8.78 -24.39
N VAL A 418 18.87 -7.76 -23.54
CA VAL A 418 18.30 -6.47 -23.95
C VAL A 418 19.44 -5.46 -24.09
N ALA A 419 19.46 -4.75 -25.23
CA ALA A 419 20.48 -3.75 -25.53
C ALA A 419 20.53 -2.60 -24.50
N ASP A 420 19.37 -2.22 -23.96
CA ASP A 420 19.23 -1.12 -23.00
C ASP A 420 18.59 -1.62 -21.67
N PRO A 421 19.36 -2.20 -20.74
CA PRO A 421 18.78 -2.75 -19.52
C PRO A 421 18.28 -1.67 -18.56
N ILE A 422 17.16 -1.96 -17.89
CA ILE A 422 16.61 -1.18 -16.79
C ILE A 422 17.24 -1.61 -15.47
N ILE A 423 17.66 -0.64 -14.66
CA ILE A 423 18.20 -0.79 -13.31
C ILE A 423 17.31 0.00 -12.36
N ILE A 424 17.04 -0.56 -11.18
CA ILE A 424 16.28 0.11 -10.13
C ILE A 424 17.23 0.50 -9.03
N MET A 425 17.23 1.78 -8.66
CA MET A 425 17.96 2.27 -7.51
C MET A 425 16.97 2.67 -6.41
N VAL A 426 17.21 2.17 -5.20
CA VAL A 426 16.39 2.45 -4.01
C VAL A 426 17.26 3.04 -2.92
N ASP A 427 16.90 4.22 -2.43
CA ASP A 427 17.46 4.80 -1.20
C ASP A 427 16.41 4.76 -0.09
N ILE A 428 16.78 4.24 1.08
CA ILE A 428 15.91 4.13 2.24
C ILE A 428 16.48 4.99 3.37
N ARG A 429 15.66 5.89 3.91
CA ARG A 429 16.00 6.72 5.08
C ARG A 429 15.02 6.52 6.21
N LYS A 430 15.48 6.50 7.45
CA LYS A 430 14.64 6.46 8.65
C LYS A 430 14.45 7.86 9.21
N HIS A 431 13.24 8.08 9.70
CA HIS A 431 12.90 9.26 10.47
C HIS A 431 12.20 8.85 11.76
N GLU A 432 12.58 9.47 12.87
CA GLU A 432 11.96 9.18 14.16
C GLU A 432 10.48 9.58 14.13
N LEU A 433 9.60 8.59 14.23
CA LEU A 433 8.16 8.81 14.26
C LEU A 433 7.72 9.68 15.46
N PRO A 434 8.30 9.54 16.68
CA PRO A 434 7.96 10.42 17.81
C PRO A 434 8.17 11.90 17.52
N TYR A 435 9.27 12.26 16.86
CA TYR A 435 9.54 13.64 16.47
C TYR A 435 8.45 14.20 15.55
N LEU A 436 8.01 13.41 14.56
CA LEU A 436 6.95 13.80 13.64
C LEU A 436 5.59 13.97 14.34
N MET A 437 5.23 13.08 15.27
CA MET A 437 3.97 13.16 16.02
C MET A 437 3.83 14.41 16.91
N ASP A 438 4.94 15.04 17.27
CA ASP A 438 4.97 16.29 18.05
C ASP A 438 4.81 17.55 17.20
N LEU A 439 5.01 17.45 15.88
CA LEU A 439 4.87 18.58 14.98
C LEU A 439 3.40 18.96 14.74
N LYS A 440 3.16 20.27 14.55
CA LYS A 440 1.85 20.77 14.10
C LYS A 440 1.64 20.45 12.61
N PRO A 441 0.39 20.36 12.11
CA PRO A 441 0.08 20.10 10.70
C PRO A 441 0.91 20.91 9.70
N LYS A 442 0.92 22.24 9.82
CA LYS A 442 1.71 23.13 8.94
C LYS A 442 3.23 22.85 8.97
N LYS A 443 3.76 22.37 10.10
CA LYS A 443 5.17 22.00 10.22
C LYS A 443 5.45 20.63 9.60
N LEU A 444 4.49 19.70 9.64
CA LEU A 444 4.57 18.41 8.96
C LEU A 444 4.55 18.61 7.44
N GLU A 445 3.71 19.51 6.93
CA GLU A 445 3.69 19.92 5.52
C GLU A 445 5.05 20.42 5.07
N LYS A 446 5.59 21.43 5.78
CA LYS A 446 6.92 21.97 5.49
C LYS A 446 8.03 20.91 5.65
N TRP A 447 7.90 19.99 6.59
CA TRP A 447 8.87 18.91 6.76
C TRP A 447 8.87 17.97 5.56
N LEU A 448 7.70 17.60 5.02
CA LEU A 448 7.59 16.83 3.79
C LEU A 448 8.19 17.57 2.59
N GLU A 449 7.91 18.87 2.43
CA GLU A 449 8.50 19.70 1.37
C GLU A 449 10.03 19.66 1.39
N LEU A 450 10.63 19.74 2.59
CA LEU A 450 12.07 19.64 2.76
C LEU A 450 12.60 18.25 2.39
N GLN A 451 11.90 17.16 2.73
CA GLN A 451 12.31 15.82 2.31
C GLN A 451 12.35 15.70 0.79
N TRP A 452 11.39 16.30 0.10
CA TRP A 452 11.36 16.26 -1.36
C TRP A 452 12.50 17.02 -2.01
N LEU A 453 12.84 18.19 -1.46
CA LEU A 453 14.03 18.92 -1.91
C LEU A 453 15.29 18.07 -1.73
N ASN A 454 15.41 17.38 -0.59
CA ASN A 454 16.52 16.48 -0.34
C ASN A 454 16.53 15.30 -1.33
N LYS A 455 15.36 14.75 -1.68
CA LYS A 455 15.26 13.70 -2.69
C LYS A 455 15.65 14.18 -4.08
N GLU A 456 15.19 15.35 -4.51
CA GLU A 456 15.60 15.91 -5.80
C GLU A 456 17.11 16.18 -5.85
N GLN A 457 17.70 16.67 -4.75
CA GLN A 457 19.15 16.82 -4.65
C GLN A 457 19.87 15.46 -4.67
N LEU A 458 19.33 14.44 -4.00
CA LEU A 458 19.87 13.08 -4.03
C LEU A 458 19.82 12.51 -5.45
N ILE A 459 18.69 12.64 -6.15
CA ILE A 459 18.52 12.21 -7.55
C ILE A 459 19.58 12.88 -8.42
N LYS A 460 19.71 14.22 -8.35
CA LYS A 460 20.72 14.97 -9.11
C LYS A 460 22.15 14.54 -8.77
N THR A 461 22.44 14.34 -7.49
CA THR A 461 23.77 13.91 -7.04
C THR A 461 24.09 12.51 -7.56
N ASN A 462 23.12 11.60 -7.55
CA ASN A 462 23.30 10.25 -8.06
C ASN A 462 23.47 10.26 -9.58
N ASP A 463 22.70 11.08 -10.30
CA ASP A 463 22.89 11.27 -11.75
C ASP A 463 24.32 11.78 -12.08
N CYS A 464 24.89 12.64 -11.23
CA CYS A 464 26.28 13.12 -11.39
C CYS A 464 27.34 12.12 -10.93
N LYS A 465 27.03 11.22 -9.97
CA LYS A 465 28.00 10.26 -9.40
C LYS A 465 28.12 8.96 -10.17
N VAL A 466 27.20 8.68 -11.10
CA VAL A 466 27.39 7.54 -12.02
C VAL A 466 28.42 7.93 -13.08
N VAL A 467 29.68 7.97 -12.67
CA VAL A 467 30.84 7.94 -13.55
C VAL A 467 31.19 6.48 -13.71
N LEU A 468 30.96 5.94 -14.91
CA LEU A 468 31.28 4.55 -15.20
C LEU A 468 32.77 4.47 -15.55
N LYS A 469 33.52 3.78 -14.69
CA LYS A 469 34.88 3.30 -15.00
C LYS A 469 34.84 2.13 -15.97
#